data_AF-A0AAJ3FGF9-F1
#
_entry.id   AF-A0AAJ3FGF9-F1
#
_cell.length_a   1.000
_cell.length_b   1.000
_cell.length_c   1.000
_cell.angle_alpha   90.00
_cell.angle_beta   90.00
_cell.angle_gamma   90.00
#
_symmetry.space_group_name_H-M   'P 1'
#
loop_
_entity.id
_entity.type
_entity.pdbx_description
1 polymer ?
#
loop_
_entity_poly.entity_id
_entity_poly.type
_entity_poly.pdbx_seq_one_letter_code
_entity_poly.pdbx_strand_id
1 'polypeptide(L)'
;MEMAYIQAENLKHKRTFTKTLIVLAPFVTALMNFFAPLWFQLNSYNWWYILLYPGFLTLTCALIEQRDNGKLKYRAVASLPVSQNKV
;
A
#
# COMPACT_ATOMS: atom_id res chain seq x y z
N MET A 1 -10.77 6.90 19.86
CA MET A 1 -10.40 5.48 19.71
C MET A 1 -9.80 5.22 18.33
N GLU A 2 -10.46 5.63 17.25
CA GLU A 2 -10.01 5.37 15.87
C GLU A 2 -8.65 5.99 15.49
N MET A 3 -8.34 7.21 15.92
CA MET A 3 -7.02 7.80 15.63
C MET A 3 -5.85 7.05 16.26
N ALA A 4 -6.04 6.46 17.45
CA ALA A 4 -5.02 5.64 18.08
C ALA A 4 -4.78 4.32 17.29
N TYR A 5 -5.85 3.77 16.70
CA TYR A 5 -5.77 2.61 15.81
C TYR A 5 -4.97 2.91 14.55
N ILE A 6 -5.28 4.01 13.87
CA ILE A 6 -4.57 4.41 12.64
C ILE A 6 -3.07 4.64 12.94
N GLN A 7 -2.75 5.24 14.09
CA GLN A 7 -1.36 5.42 14.51
C GLN A 7 -0.66 4.08 14.82
N ALA A 8 -1.33 3.16 15.52
CA ALA A 8 -0.80 1.83 15.80
C ALA A 8 -0.54 1.03 14.50
N GLU A 9 -1.44 1.13 13.53
CA GLU A 9 -1.29 0.48 12.23
C GLU A 9 -0.11 1.08 11.44
N ASN A 10 0.01 2.41 11.43
CA ASN A 10 1.12 3.10 10.79
C ASN A 10 2.48 2.75 11.44
N LEU A 11 2.50 2.49 12.76
CA LEU A 11 3.69 2.01 13.46
C LEU A 11 4.10 0.61 13.01
N LYS A 12 3.16 -0.30 12.72
CA LYS A 12 3.48 -1.61 12.12
C LYS A 12 4.24 -1.42 10.80
N HIS A 13 3.82 -0.49 9.95
CA HIS A 13 4.44 -0.28 8.64
C HIS A 13 5.63 0.70 8.64
N LYS A 14 6.09 1.21 9.79
CA LYS A 14 7.11 2.29 9.86
C LYS A 14 8.45 1.98 9.19
N ARG A 15 8.82 0.70 9.03
CA ARG A 15 10.06 0.25 8.38
C ARG A 15 9.81 -0.91 7.41
N THR A 16 8.68 -0.87 6.67
CA THR A 16 8.37 -1.88 5.66
C THR A 16 8.59 -1.38 4.25
N PHE A 17 8.78 -2.36 3.36
CA PHE A 17 8.71 -2.14 1.92
C PHE A 17 7.39 -1.48 1.49
N THR A 18 6.29 -1.61 2.25
CA THR A 18 5.03 -0.89 1.99
C THR A 18 5.22 0.63 1.94
N LYS A 19 6.00 1.23 2.85
CA LYS A 19 6.29 2.68 2.80
C LYS A 19 7.21 3.03 1.64
N THR A 20 8.18 2.17 1.35
CA THR A 20 9.02 2.31 0.17
C THR A 20 8.18 2.28 -1.11
N LEU A 21 7.19 1.39 -1.21
CA LEU A 21 6.30 1.24 -2.35
C LEU A 21 5.47 2.51 -2.61
N ILE A 22 4.97 3.16 -1.55
CA ILE A 22 4.24 4.44 -1.65
C ILE A 22 5.11 5.54 -2.27
N VAL A 23 6.39 5.59 -1.93
CA VAL A 23 7.35 6.56 -2.50
C VAL A 23 7.82 6.12 -3.90
N LEU A 24 7.96 4.82 -4.11
CA LEU A 24 8.39 4.23 -5.37
C LEU A 24 7.36 4.47 -6.49
N ALA A 25 6.07 4.39 -6.19
CA ALA A 25 4.99 4.57 -7.16
C ALA A 25 5.10 5.88 -7.96
N PRO A 26 5.14 7.09 -7.35
CA PRO A 26 5.32 8.33 -8.10
C PRO A 26 6.67 8.41 -8.80
N PHE A 27 7.72 7.80 -8.24
CA PHE A 27 9.05 7.80 -8.86
C PHE A 27 9.08 6.98 -10.16
N VAL A 28 8.49 5.78 -10.16
CA VAL A 28 8.34 4.94 -11.36
C VAL A 28 7.47 5.65 -12.40
N THR A 29 6.41 6.32 -11.97
CA THR A 29 5.54 7.13 -12.86
C THR A 29 6.35 8.21 -13.59
N ALA A 30 7.14 8.97 -12.83
CA ALA A 30 7.95 10.06 -13.36
C ALA A 30 9.02 9.53 -14.32
N LEU A 31 9.68 8.43 -13.96
CA LEU A 31 10.69 7.79 -14.79
C LEU A 31 10.09 7.30 -16.12
N MET A 32 8.94 6.64 -16.09
CA MET A 32 8.26 6.18 -17.31
C MET A 32 7.86 7.36 -18.20
N ASN A 33 7.36 8.45 -17.62
CA ASN A 33 7.02 9.65 -18.40
C ASN A 33 8.26 10.31 -19.01
N PHE A 34 9.40 10.32 -18.30
CA PHE A 34 10.64 10.88 -18.82
C PHE A 34 11.14 10.18 -20.10
N PHE A 35 11.01 8.85 -20.18
CA PHE A 35 11.41 8.08 -21.35
C PHE A 35 10.31 7.95 -22.42
N ALA A 36 9.08 8.39 -22.11
CA ALA A 36 7.94 8.18 -22.99
C ALA A 36 7.82 9.26 -24.08
N PRO A 37 7.38 8.89 -25.30
CA PRO A 37 6.99 9.86 -26.32
C PRO A 37 5.74 10.65 -25.92
N LEU A 38 5.60 11.86 -26.46
CA LEU A 38 4.55 12.83 -26.07
C LEU A 38 3.12 12.23 -26.12
N TRP A 39 2.83 11.42 -27.13
CA TRP A 39 1.53 10.75 -27.28
C TRP A 39 1.23 9.75 -26.15
N PHE A 40 2.25 9.08 -25.61
CA PHE A 40 2.10 8.18 -24.48
C PHE A 40 1.93 8.95 -23.16
N GLN A 41 2.59 10.11 -23.02
CA GLN A 41 2.38 11.03 -21.90
C GLN A 41 0.95 11.56 -21.86
N LEU A 42 0.39 11.97 -23.01
CA LEU A 42 -1.00 12.42 -23.12
C LEU A 42 -2.00 11.34 -22.70
N ASN A 43 -1.72 10.07 -23.00
CA ASN A 43 -2.55 8.94 -22.58
C ASN A 43 -2.21 8.43 -21.16
N SER A 44 -1.30 9.08 -20.43
CA SER A 44 -0.74 8.56 -19.17
C SER A 44 -1.72 8.33 -18.05
N TYR A 45 -2.79 9.11 -18.03
CA TYR A 45 -3.87 8.84 -17.11
C TYR A 45 -4.48 7.45 -17.35
N ASN A 46 -4.84 7.11 -18.59
CA ASN A 46 -5.57 5.87 -18.89
C ASN A 46 -4.76 4.61 -18.58
N TRP A 47 -3.50 4.54 -19.02
CA TRP A 47 -2.69 3.34 -18.79
C TRP A 47 -2.22 3.22 -17.33
N TRP A 48 -2.07 4.34 -16.63
CA TRP A 48 -1.79 4.34 -15.19
C TRP A 48 -2.89 3.61 -14.39
N TYR A 49 -4.17 3.93 -14.65
CA TYR A 49 -5.29 3.28 -13.95
C TYR A 49 -5.47 1.81 -14.29
N ILE A 50 -5.12 1.40 -15.51
CA ILE A 50 -5.30 0.00 -15.94
C ILE A 50 -4.17 -0.90 -15.42
N LEU A 51 -2.95 -0.38 -15.26
CA LEU A 51 -1.77 -1.20 -14.92
C LEU A 51 -1.20 -0.88 -13.53
N LEU A 52 -0.80 0.36 -13.31
CA LEU A 52 0.02 0.72 -12.15
C LEU A 52 -0.80 0.86 -10.87
N TYR A 53 -2.00 1.44 -10.97
CA TYR A 53 -2.90 1.54 -9.82
C TYR A 53 -3.34 0.16 -9.26
N PRO A 54 -3.87 -0.79 -10.07
CA PRO A 54 -4.25 -2.10 -9.56
C PRO A 54 -3.04 -2.91 -9.08
N GLY A 55 -1.90 -2.82 -9.75
CA GLY A 55 -0.65 -3.43 -9.30
C GLY A 55 -0.20 -2.90 -7.94
N PHE A 56 -0.22 -1.58 -7.76
CA PHE A 56 0.10 -0.94 -6.50
C PHE A 56 -0.85 -1.37 -5.37
N LEU A 57 -2.16 -1.39 -5.65
CA LEU A 57 -3.18 -1.77 -4.66
C LEU A 57 -3.02 -3.24 -4.23
N THR A 58 -2.90 -4.15 -5.19
CA THR A 58 -2.74 -5.59 -4.92
C THR A 58 -1.46 -5.89 -4.14
N LEU A 59 -0.33 -5.28 -4.51
CA LEU A 59 0.93 -5.42 -3.77
C LEU A 59 0.81 -4.87 -2.35
N THR A 60 0.14 -3.73 -2.18
CA THR A 60 -0.07 -3.16 -0.85
C THR A 60 -0.89 -4.10 0.04
N CYS A 61 -2.00 -4.64 -0.47
CA CYS A 61 -2.81 -5.63 0.25
C CYS A 61 -2.00 -6.89 0.59
N ALA A 62 -1.26 -7.44 -0.38
CA ALA A 62 -0.44 -8.64 -0.17
C ALA A 62 0.66 -8.41 0.88
N LEU A 63 1.29 -7.25 0.90
CA LEU A 63 2.34 -6.91 1.88
C LEU A 63 1.78 -6.70 3.29
N ILE A 64 0.57 -6.15 3.41
CA ILE A 64 -0.14 -6.05 4.69
C ILE A 64 -0.44 -7.46 5.21
N GLU A 65 -1.06 -8.30 4.37
CA GLU A 65 -1.42 -9.66 4.71
C GLU A 65 -0.20 -10.53 5.09
N GLN A 66 0.89 -10.48 4.32
CA GLN A 66 2.13 -11.18 4.67
C GLN A 66 2.70 -10.76 6.02
N ARG A 67 2.53 -9.49 6.41
CA ARG A 67 3.01 -8.99 7.68
C ARG A 67 2.14 -9.45 8.84
N ASP A 68 0.83 -9.32 8.67
CA ASP A 68 -0.14 -9.67 9.71
C ASP A 68 -0.21 -11.19 9.92
N ASN A 69 -0.29 -11.98 8.84
CA ASN A 69 -0.32 -13.43 8.91
C ASN A 69 1.06 -14.03 9.26
N GLY A 70 2.12 -13.55 8.60
CA GLY A 70 3.46 -14.12 8.75
C GLY A 70 4.14 -13.74 10.06
N LYS A 71 4.47 -12.45 10.22
CA LYS A 71 5.31 -11.98 11.35
C LYS A 71 4.50 -11.78 12.64
N LEU A 72 3.28 -11.28 12.52
CA LEU A 72 2.45 -10.94 13.68
C LEU A 72 1.46 -12.05 14.05
N LYS A 73 1.19 -13.01 13.14
CA LYS A 73 0.21 -14.09 13.30
C LYS A 73 -1.14 -13.60 13.83
N TYR A 74 -1.57 -12.43 13.36
CA TYR A 74 -2.75 -11.67 13.80
C TYR A 74 -2.83 -11.39 15.31
N ARG A 75 -1.75 -11.60 16.09
CA ARG A 75 -1.73 -11.37 17.54
C ARG A 75 -2.01 -9.91 17.89
N ALA A 76 -1.55 -8.99 17.05
CA ALA A 76 -1.81 -7.56 17.20
C ALA A 76 -3.30 -7.21 17.03
N VAL A 77 -4.07 -8.03 16.29
CA VAL A 77 -5.52 -7.88 16.13
C VAL A 77 -6.27 -8.57 17.26
N ALA A 78 -5.75 -9.70 17.75
CA ALA A 78 -6.28 -10.43 18.90
C ALA A 78 -6.15 -9.68 20.24
N SER A 79 -5.10 -8.86 20.39
CA SER A 79 -4.86 -8.06 21.61
C SER A 79 -5.65 -6.75 21.68
N LEU A 80 -6.46 -6.46 20.66
CA LEU A 80 -7.22 -5.21 20.60
C LEU A 80 -8.39 -5.23 21.57
N PRO A 81 -8.66 -4.14 22.32
CA PRO A 81 -9.84 -4.02 23.18
C PRO A 81 -11.09 -3.67 22.34
N VAL A 82 -11.36 -4.46 21.30
CA VAL A 82 -12.51 -4.32 20.38
C VAL A 82 -13.14 -5.69 20.19
N SER A 83 -14.47 -5.75 20.17
CA SER A 83 -15.18 -7.01 19.93
C SER A 83 -14.90 -7.50 18.51
N GLN A 84 -14.26 -8.66 18.37
CA GLN A 84 -13.94 -9.25 17.07
C GLN A 84 -15.17 -9.70 16.26
N ASN A 85 -16.35 -9.82 16.89
CA ASN A 85 -17.61 -10.18 16.23
C ASN A 85 -18.22 -9.06 15.36
N LYS A 86 -17.57 -7.90 15.23
CA LYS A 86 -18.05 -6.74 14.46
C LYS A 86 -17.15 -6.35 13.29
N VAL A 87 -16.04 -7.06 13.09
CA VAL A 87 -15.07 -6.84 11.99
C VAL A 87 -15.20 -7.99 11.02
#